data_AF-A0A947X0J3-F1
#
_entry.id   AF-A0A947X0J3-F1
#
_cell.length_a   1.000
_cell.length_b   1.000
_cell.length_c   1.000
_cell.angle_alpha   90.00
_cell.angle_beta   90.00
_cell.angle_gamma   90.00
#
_symmetry.space_group_name_H-M   'P 1'
#
loop_
_entity.id
_entity.type
_entity.pdbx_description
1 polymer ?
#
loop_
_entity_poly.entity_id
_entity_poly.type
_entity_poly.pdbx_seq_one_letter_code
_entity_poly.pdbx_strand_id
1 'polypeptide(L)'
;MDARILMTKLEAAVERQLLMAGGQPEIEAAAAALLGVLEPALREAALELAGQAAAEVAAQLPGHQVDVVVVDGEPELRVRSEGDESAATGSSEPLDARITLRLPPQLKELIESSALERGESVNSWLVRSLSGVTIRASRGPGLKISGRIQT
;
A
#
# COMPACT_ATOMS: atom_id res chain seq x y z
N MET A 1 12.70 -0.20 -12.42
CA MET A 1 12.57 -0.08 -13.89
C MET A 1 11.60 1.06 -14.10
N ASP A 2 12.04 2.14 -14.75
CA ASP A 2 11.27 3.40 -14.80
C ASP A 2 10.35 3.37 -16.04
N ALA A 3 9.05 3.19 -15.80
CA ALA A 3 8.06 3.00 -16.86
C ALA A 3 7.85 4.30 -17.65
N ARG A 4 7.96 5.45 -16.98
CA ARG A 4 7.91 6.77 -17.62
C ARG A 4 9.08 7.01 -18.54
N ILE A 5 10.30 6.64 -18.15
CA ILE A 5 11.46 6.74 -19.05
C ILE A 5 11.26 5.87 -20.30
N LEU A 6 10.64 4.69 -20.17
CA LEU A 6 10.33 3.84 -21.31
C LEU A 6 9.27 4.47 -22.22
N MET A 7 8.22 5.06 -21.64
CA MET A 7 7.18 5.77 -22.40
C MET A 7 7.77 6.96 -23.18
N THR A 8 8.59 7.80 -22.54
CA THR A 8 9.25 8.94 -23.21
C THR A 8 10.17 8.48 -24.35
N LYS A 9 10.89 7.36 -24.18
CA LYS A 9 11.70 6.77 -25.26
C LYS A 9 10.84 6.24 -26.39
N LEU A 10 9.68 5.65 -26.09
CA LEU A 10 8.74 5.15 -27.07
C LEU A 10 8.13 6.31 -27.88
N GLU A 11 7.67 7.35 -27.23
CA GLU A 11 7.14 8.57 -27.86
C GLU A 11 8.18 9.19 -28.81
N ALA A 12 9.41 9.41 -28.33
CA ALA A 12 10.49 9.95 -29.16
C ALA A 12 10.84 9.04 -30.36
N ALA A 13 10.75 7.72 -30.20
CA ALA A 13 10.95 6.78 -31.29
C ALA A 13 9.82 6.87 -32.33
N VAL A 14 8.57 6.98 -31.88
CA VAL A 14 7.39 7.12 -32.74
C VAL A 14 7.44 8.45 -33.50
N GLU A 15 7.71 9.57 -32.83
CA GLU A 15 7.87 10.89 -33.46
C GLU A 15 8.93 10.87 -34.56
N ARG A 16 10.06 10.20 -34.31
CA ARG A 16 11.13 10.07 -35.32
C ARG A 16 10.69 9.29 -36.55
N GLN A 17 9.82 8.29 -36.40
CA GLN A 17 9.24 7.56 -37.53
C GLN A 17 8.21 8.41 -38.28
N LEU A 18 7.39 9.18 -37.57
CA LEU A 18 6.40 10.09 -38.18
C LEU A 18 7.06 11.18 -39.03
N LEU A 19 8.18 11.73 -38.56
CA LEU A 19 8.99 12.69 -39.33
C LEU A 19 9.49 12.07 -40.65
N MET A 20 9.88 10.80 -40.65
CA MET A 20 10.29 10.09 -41.86
C MET A 20 9.12 9.76 -42.79
N ALA A 21 7.91 9.62 -42.26
CA ALA A 21 6.68 9.35 -43.02
C ALA A 21 6.07 10.60 -43.68
N GLY A 22 6.61 11.80 -43.43
CA GLY A 22 6.23 13.02 -44.13
C GLY A 22 4.98 13.74 -43.58
N GLY A 23 4.63 13.54 -42.31
CA GLY A 23 3.63 14.38 -41.61
C GLY A 23 2.18 14.25 -42.11
N GLN A 24 1.76 13.04 -42.50
CA GLN A 24 0.38 12.80 -42.88
C GLN A 24 -0.53 12.84 -41.64
N PRO A 25 -1.57 13.68 -41.61
CA PRO A 25 -2.37 13.91 -40.40
C PRO A 25 -3.13 12.66 -39.93
N GLU A 26 -3.48 11.77 -40.85
CA GLU A 26 -4.11 10.48 -40.56
C GLU A 26 -3.17 9.53 -39.81
N ILE A 27 -1.88 9.52 -40.18
CA ILE A 27 -0.85 8.69 -39.53
C ILE A 27 -0.53 9.27 -38.14
N GLU A 28 -0.43 10.59 -38.02
CA GLU A 28 -0.20 11.25 -36.73
C GLU A 28 -1.35 10.99 -35.75
N ALA A 29 -2.61 11.08 -36.21
CA ALA A 29 -3.78 10.78 -35.39
C ALA A 29 -3.81 9.31 -34.94
N ALA A 30 -3.47 8.37 -35.84
CA ALA A 30 -3.38 6.95 -35.50
C ALA A 30 -2.27 6.67 -34.48
N ALA A 31 -1.11 7.31 -34.62
CA ALA A 31 0.01 7.16 -33.69
C ALA A 31 -0.32 7.70 -32.28
N ALA A 32 -0.96 8.87 -32.20
CA ALA A 32 -1.40 9.45 -30.93
C ALA A 32 -2.44 8.54 -30.22
N ALA A 33 -3.40 7.99 -30.98
CA ALA A 33 -4.38 7.06 -30.44
C ALA A 33 -3.71 5.76 -29.93
N LEU A 34 -2.73 5.22 -30.66
CA LEU A 34 -1.99 4.04 -30.26
C LEU A 34 -1.19 4.27 -28.96
N LEU A 35 -0.47 5.39 -28.88
CA LEU A 35 0.31 5.76 -27.69
C LEU A 35 -0.59 5.89 -26.46
N GLY A 36 -1.77 6.51 -26.60
CA GLY A 36 -2.73 6.62 -25.51
C GLY A 36 -3.26 5.27 -24.99
N VAL A 37 -3.32 4.24 -25.84
CA VAL A 37 -3.71 2.87 -25.44
C VAL A 37 -2.53 2.09 -24.86
N LEU A 38 -1.32 2.33 -25.36
CA LEU A 38 -0.11 1.63 -24.91
C LEU A 38 0.36 2.07 -23.52
N GLU A 39 0.12 3.32 -23.13
CA GLU A 39 0.55 3.84 -21.82
C GLU A 39 0.02 2.99 -20.63
N PRO A 40 -1.29 2.74 -20.48
CA PRO A 40 -1.79 1.91 -19.38
C PRO A 40 -1.32 0.46 -19.46
N ALA A 41 -1.22 -0.12 -20.66
CA ALA A 41 -0.73 -1.49 -20.84
C ALA A 41 0.75 -1.64 -20.45
N LEU A 42 1.58 -0.66 -20.78
CA LEU A 42 3.00 -0.66 -20.42
C LEU A 42 3.18 -0.48 -18.91
N ARG A 43 2.34 0.34 -18.27
CA ARG A 43 2.33 0.51 -16.82
C ARG A 43 1.96 -0.78 -16.09
N GLU A 44 0.94 -1.48 -16.59
CA GLU A 44 0.54 -2.79 -16.06
C GLU A 44 1.68 -3.82 -16.19
N ALA A 45 2.29 -3.92 -17.37
CA ALA A 45 3.43 -4.81 -17.59
C ALA A 45 4.63 -4.48 -16.67
N ALA A 46 4.89 -3.19 -16.42
CA ALA A 46 5.94 -2.76 -15.51
C ALA A 46 5.65 -3.15 -14.05
N LEU A 47 4.39 -3.08 -13.61
CA LEU A 47 3.96 -3.53 -12.28
C LEU A 47 4.09 -5.04 -12.12
N GLU A 48 3.68 -5.82 -13.14
CA GLU A 48 3.81 -7.27 -13.14
C GLU A 48 5.29 -7.70 -13.05
N LEU A 49 6.14 -7.11 -13.87
CA LEU A 49 7.59 -7.35 -13.84
C LEU A 49 8.22 -6.95 -12.50
N ALA A 50 7.80 -5.82 -11.92
CA ALA A 50 8.27 -5.41 -10.60
C ALA A 50 7.85 -6.40 -9.50
N GLY A 51 6.63 -6.94 -9.58
CA GLY A 51 6.15 -8.00 -8.68
C GLY A 51 6.95 -9.29 -8.79
N GLN A 52 7.25 -9.74 -10.01
CA GLN A 52 8.11 -10.90 -10.24
C GLN A 52 9.52 -10.67 -9.68
N ALA A 53 10.12 -9.50 -9.95
CA ALA A 53 11.42 -9.14 -9.41
C ALA A 53 11.43 -9.08 -7.87
N ALA A 54 10.37 -8.55 -7.25
CA ALA A 54 10.24 -8.53 -5.80
C ALA A 54 10.26 -9.94 -5.21
N ALA A 55 9.53 -10.89 -5.81
CA ALA A 55 9.49 -12.28 -5.38
C ALA A 55 10.86 -12.97 -5.51
N GLU A 56 11.57 -12.74 -6.61
CA GLU A 56 12.93 -13.27 -6.81
C GLU A 56 13.94 -12.71 -5.82
N VAL A 57 13.86 -11.41 -5.51
CA VAL A 57 14.72 -10.75 -4.52
C VAL A 57 14.39 -11.21 -3.11
N ALA A 58 13.10 -11.34 -2.76
CA ALA A 58 12.66 -11.86 -1.47
C ALA A 58 13.17 -13.28 -1.22
N ALA A 59 13.12 -14.15 -2.24
CA ALA A 59 13.65 -15.51 -2.13
C ALA A 59 15.17 -15.56 -1.85
N GLN A 60 15.91 -14.50 -2.17
CA GLN A 60 17.35 -14.39 -1.92
C GLN A 60 17.69 -13.69 -0.60
N LEU A 61 16.71 -13.09 0.09
CA LEU A 61 16.90 -12.30 1.30
C LEU A 61 16.06 -12.89 2.46
N PRO A 62 16.49 -14.01 3.07
CA PRO A 62 15.80 -14.54 4.24
C PRO A 62 15.78 -13.53 5.39
N GLY A 63 14.68 -13.46 6.14
CA GLY A 63 14.51 -12.48 7.23
C GLY A 63 14.09 -11.08 6.76
N HIS A 64 13.86 -10.89 5.46
CA HIS A 64 13.47 -9.61 4.88
C HIS A 64 12.23 -9.76 3.99
N GLN A 65 11.33 -8.79 4.08
CA GLN A 65 10.17 -8.63 3.22
C GLN A 65 10.48 -7.62 2.12
N VAL A 66 10.15 -7.95 0.87
CA VAL A 66 10.32 -7.06 -0.28
C VAL A 66 8.96 -6.68 -0.82
N ASP A 67 8.63 -5.40 -0.74
CA ASP A 67 7.35 -4.84 -1.20
C ASP A 67 7.54 -4.05 -2.50
N VAL A 68 6.53 -4.08 -3.36
CA VAL A 68 6.42 -3.15 -4.48
C VAL A 68 5.54 -1.98 -4.03
N VAL A 69 6.11 -0.78 -3.99
CA VAL A 69 5.39 0.45 -3.64
C VAL A 69 5.34 1.36 -4.86
N VAL A 70 4.18 1.93 -5.14
CA VAL A 70 4.04 2.91 -6.22
C VAL A 70 4.23 4.31 -5.65
N VAL A 71 5.26 5.03 -6.13
CA VAL A 71 5.56 6.42 -5.76
C VAL A 71 5.52 7.25 -7.03
N ASP A 72 4.72 8.32 -7.05
CA ASP A 72 4.54 9.18 -8.23
C ASP A 72 4.16 8.42 -9.52
N GLY A 73 3.49 7.28 -9.37
CA GLY A 73 3.06 6.41 -10.48
C GLY A 73 4.11 5.40 -10.95
N GLU A 74 5.28 5.36 -10.31
CA GLU A 74 6.38 4.45 -10.63
C GLU A 74 6.52 3.34 -9.57
N PRO A 75 6.75 2.08 -9.98
CA PRO A 75 6.99 0.98 -9.05
C PRO A 75 8.43 0.99 -8.49
N GLU A 76 8.53 1.04 -7.17
CA GLU A 76 9.77 0.93 -6.40
C GLU A 76 9.77 -0.34 -5.54
N LEU A 77 10.94 -0.97 -5.42
CA LEU A 77 11.15 -2.08 -4.48
C LEU A 77 11.61 -1.54 -3.14
N ARG A 78 10.90 -1.89 -2.07
CA ARG A 78 11.30 -1.57 -0.69
C ARG A 78 11.57 -2.85 0.06
N VAL A 79 12.75 -2.92 0.66
CA VAL A 79 13.15 -4.04 1.52
C VAL A 79 12.96 -3.62 2.97
N ARG A 80 12.25 -4.43 3.75
CA ARG A 80 12.05 -4.28 5.19
C ARG A 80 12.57 -5.51 5.90
N SER A 81 13.12 -5.36 7.09
CA SER A 81 13.44 -6.51 7.93
C SER A 81 12.15 -7.06 8.53
N GLU A 82 11.98 -8.38 8.60
CA GLU A 82 10.79 -9.00 9.23
C GLU A 82 10.63 -8.64 10.72
N GLY A 83 11.68 -8.09 11.35
CA GLY A 83 11.64 -7.50 12.70
C GLY A 83 11.04 -6.09 12.82
N ASP A 84 10.92 -5.34 11.72
CA ASP A 84 10.35 -3.98 11.71
C ASP A 84 8.81 -3.96 11.63
N GLU A 85 8.17 -5.11 11.37
CA GLU A 85 6.70 -5.21 11.31
C GLU A 85 6.03 -4.93 12.68
N SER A 86 6.80 -5.04 13.77
CA SER A 86 6.34 -4.60 15.10
C SER A 86 6.20 -3.07 15.21
N ALA A 87 6.74 -2.28 14.27
CA ALA A 87 6.65 -0.82 14.26
C ALA A 87 5.60 -0.27 13.26
N ALA A 88 5.25 -1.01 12.20
CA ALA A 88 4.45 -0.46 11.08
C ALA A 88 2.92 -0.43 11.30
N THR A 89 2.39 -0.94 12.43
CA THR A 89 1.01 -0.65 12.87
C THR A 89 0.95 0.50 13.90
N GLY A 90 2.09 1.08 14.26
CA GLY A 90 2.14 2.36 14.97
C GLY A 90 2.34 3.45 13.95
N SER A 91 1.38 4.37 13.83
CA SER A 91 1.66 5.71 13.30
C SER A 91 3.02 6.16 13.83
N SER A 92 3.92 6.64 12.97
CA SER A 92 5.16 7.32 13.41
C SER A 92 4.88 8.64 14.14
N GLU A 93 3.66 8.84 14.64
CA GLU A 93 3.36 9.83 15.66
C GLU A 93 3.90 9.32 17.00
N PRO A 94 4.63 10.15 17.75
CA PRO A 94 4.98 9.81 19.12
C PRO A 94 3.70 9.49 19.89
N LEU A 95 3.64 8.33 20.53
CA LEU A 95 2.52 7.92 21.38
C LEU A 95 2.46 8.84 22.61
N ASP A 96 1.79 9.98 22.49
CA ASP A 96 1.68 11.02 23.52
C ASP A 96 0.43 10.87 24.40
N ALA A 97 -0.60 10.19 23.89
CA ALA A 97 -1.84 9.92 24.61
C ALA A 97 -1.67 8.83 25.68
N ARG A 98 -2.00 9.16 26.95
CA ARG A 98 -1.95 8.24 28.09
C ARG A 98 -3.35 7.94 28.61
N ILE A 99 -3.66 6.65 28.79
CA ILE A 99 -4.92 6.17 29.38
C ILE A 99 -4.62 5.39 30.65
N THR A 100 -5.35 5.66 31.73
CA THR A 100 -5.28 4.89 32.98
C THR A 100 -6.61 4.15 33.18
N LEU A 101 -6.57 2.82 33.29
CA LEU A 101 -7.75 1.97 33.40
C LEU A 101 -7.83 1.35 34.81
N ARG A 102 -9.06 1.25 35.35
CA ARG A 102 -9.34 0.42 36.54
C ARG A 102 -10.02 -0.87 36.06
N LEU A 103 -9.34 -1.98 36.26
CA LEU A 103 -9.79 -3.29 35.79
C LEU A 103 -10.17 -4.18 36.98
N PRO A 104 -11.20 -5.03 36.85
CA PRO A 104 -11.40 -6.16 37.75
C PRO A 104 -10.16 -7.08 37.74
N PRO A 105 -9.82 -7.73 38.87
CA PRO A 105 -8.58 -8.52 38.99
C PRO A 105 -8.52 -9.68 37.99
N GLN A 106 -9.65 -10.36 37.76
CA GLN A 106 -9.77 -11.47 36.81
C GLN A 106 -9.46 -11.04 35.37
N LEU A 107 -9.88 -9.82 34.98
CA LEU A 107 -9.64 -9.31 33.64
C LEU A 107 -8.17 -8.95 33.43
N LYS A 108 -7.50 -8.43 34.47
CA LYS A 108 -6.06 -8.16 34.42
C LYS A 108 -5.26 -9.45 34.18
N GLU A 109 -5.56 -10.52 34.90
CA GLU A 109 -4.88 -11.81 34.74
C GLU A 109 -5.02 -12.38 33.32
N LEU A 110 -6.23 -12.33 32.75
CA LEU A 110 -6.48 -12.79 31.37
C LEU A 110 -5.70 -11.98 30.32
N ILE A 111 -5.53 -10.68 30.54
CA ILE A 111 -4.77 -9.81 29.65
C ILE A 111 -3.27 -10.17 29.74
N GLU A 112 -2.75 -10.33 30.95
CA GLU A 112 -1.35 -10.68 31.18
C GLU A 112 -1.01 -12.05 30.58
N SER A 113 -1.88 -13.05 30.74
CA SER A 113 -1.68 -14.37 30.14
C SER A 113 -1.72 -14.32 28.61
N SER A 114 -2.67 -13.59 28.03
CA SER A 114 -2.83 -13.49 26.57
C SER A 114 -1.65 -12.77 25.90
N ALA A 115 -1.06 -11.79 26.58
CA ALA A 115 0.15 -11.11 26.14
C ALA A 115 1.37 -12.03 26.23
N LEU A 116 1.49 -12.79 27.33
CA LEU A 116 2.60 -13.73 27.55
C LEU A 116 2.60 -14.89 26.55
N GLU A 117 1.44 -15.46 26.22
CA GLU A 117 1.29 -16.48 25.17
C GLU A 117 1.80 -16.02 23.79
N ARG A 118 1.77 -14.71 23.54
CA ARG A 118 2.22 -14.10 22.29
C ARG A 118 3.63 -13.52 22.37
N GLY A 119 4.29 -13.59 23.53
CA GLY A 119 5.60 -12.98 23.75
C GLY A 119 5.60 -11.45 23.63
N GLU A 120 4.44 -10.81 23.82
CA GLU A 120 4.26 -9.37 23.68
C GLU A 120 4.16 -8.68 25.04
N SER A 121 4.48 -7.38 25.10
CA SER A 121 4.15 -6.58 26.27
C SER A 121 2.63 -6.41 26.37
N VAL A 122 2.10 -6.30 27.60
CA VAL A 122 0.67 -6.04 27.83
C VAL A 122 0.18 -4.81 27.05
N ASN A 123 1.00 -3.75 27.00
CA ASN A 123 0.65 -2.53 26.26
C ASN A 123 0.55 -2.80 24.75
N SER A 124 1.53 -3.51 24.17
CA SER A 124 1.54 -3.86 22.75
C SER A 124 0.34 -4.73 22.37
N TRP A 125 0.08 -5.75 23.19
CA TRP A 125 -1.04 -6.67 23.00
C TRP A 125 -2.39 -5.93 23.08
N LEU A 126 -2.53 -5.01 24.04
CA LEU A 126 -3.76 -4.23 24.23
C LEU A 126 -4.00 -3.27 23.06
N VAL A 127 -2.97 -2.53 22.63
CA VAL A 127 -3.06 -1.60 21.49
C VAL A 127 -3.47 -2.34 20.21
N ARG A 128 -2.82 -3.49 19.94
CA ARG A 128 -3.15 -4.35 18.79
C ARG A 128 -4.56 -4.92 18.86
N SER A 129 -4.98 -5.41 20.03
CA SER A 129 -6.31 -5.99 20.22
C SER A 129 -7.41 -4.94 20.04
N LEU A 130 -7.19 -3.72 20.53
CA LEU A 130 -8.13 -2.61 20.37
C LEU A 130 -8.16 -2.06 18.95
N SER A 131 -7.01 -1.96 18.27
CA SER A 131 -6.95 -1.43 16.89
C SER A 131 -7.76 -2.29 15.91
N GLY A 132 -7.69 -3.63 16.03
CA GLY A 132 -8.49 -4.53 15.19
C GLY A 132 -10.00 -4.33 15.37
N VAL A 133 -10.47 -4.03 16.58
CA VAL A 133 -11.88 -3.80 16.88
C VAL A 133 -12.34 -2.43 16.38
N THR A 134 -11.55 -1.37 16.60
CA THR A 134 -11.92 0.00 16.21
C THR A 134 -11.91 0.21 14.69
N ILE A 135 -10.95 -0.40 13.97
CA ILE A 135 -10.90 -0.37 12.50
C ILE A 135 -12.12 -1.05 11.87
N ARG A 136 -12.67 -2.08 12.53
CA ARG A 136 -13.90 -2.75 12.10
C ARG A 136 -15.15 -1.90 12.38
N ALA A 137 -15.17 -1.21 13.52
CA ALA A 137 -16.26 -0.31 13.91
C ALA A 137 -16.36 0.92 12.98
N SER A 138 -15.24 1.48 12.53
CA SER A 138 -15.21 2.62 11.61
C SER A 138 -15.62 2.27 10.17
N ARG A 139 -15.59 0.99 9.79
CA ARG A 139 -16.03 0.49 8.47
C ARG A 139 -17.48 -0.04 8.43
N GLY A 140 -18.22 0.04 9.53
CA GLY A 140 -19.64 -0.38 9.61
C GLY A 140 -20.62 0.64 9.01
N PRO A 141 -21.79 0.19 8.50
CA PRO A 141 -22.70 1.03 7.70
C PRO A 141 -23.25 2.18 8.54
N GLY A 142 -23.17 3.40 7.99
CA GLY A 142 -23.66 4.62 8.64
C GLY A 142 -25.08 4.43 9.18
N LEU A 143 -25.19 4.46 10.51
CA LEU A 143 -26.47 4.41 11.20
C LEU A 143 -27.26 5.68 10.85
N LYS A 144 -28.19 5.58 9.89
CA LYS A 144 -29.20 6.61 9.65
C LYS A 144 -30.13 6.65 10.87
N ILE A 145 -29.88 7.58 11.77
CA ILE A 145 -30.82 7.91 12.84
C ILE A 145 -31.95 8.73 12.19
N SER A 146 -33.04 8.05 11.83
CA SER A 146 -34.30 8.70 11.47
C SER A 146 -35.08 8.99 12.74
N GLY A 147 -35.39 10.26 12.98
CA GLY A 147 -36.03 10.73 14.21
C GLY A 147 -37.55 10.55 14.25
N ARG A 148 -38.12 10.85 15.42
CA ARG A 148 -39.43 11.48 15.53
C ARG A 148 -39.38 12.42 16.73
N ILE A 149 -39.47 13.73 16.47
CA ILE A 149 -39.75 14.72 17.52
C ILE A 149 -41.26 14.65 17.75
N GLN A 150 -41.66 14.24 18.95
CA GLN A 150 -43.01 14.48 19.44
C GLN A 150 -42.99 15.78 20.26
N THR A 151 -43.91 16.66 19.91
CA THR A 151 -44.22 17.95 20.54
C THR A 151 -44.70 17.81 21.97
#